data_AF-A0A938LYG5-F1
#
_entry.id   AF-A0A938LYG5-F1
#
_cell.length_a   1.000
_cell.length_b   1.000
_cell.length_c   1.000
_cell.angle_alpha   90.00
_cell.angle_beta   90.00
_cell.angle_gamma   90.00
#
_symmetry.space_group_name_H-M   'P 1'
#
loop_
_entity.id
_entity.type
_entity.pdbx_description
1 polymer ?
#
loop_
_entity_poly.entity_id
_entity_poly.type
_entity_poly.pdbx_seq_one_letter_code
_entity_poly.pdbx_strand_id
1 'polypeptide(L)'
;DPTQMWLSGVVGAGQSVWIRYEFDKVYSLYQMVVWNHNGVAEPLIGFGIKEAVVEYSLDGSAWQSLGDRQTFARAPGKADTGPGRIVDFGGVTAKFVRITALSNWGGVLPQYGLSEVRFLYIPLAARGPSPASGATGLEPLLTLSWRPGRQAARHDVYLSTDQQKVIDGTAPVQTVLTPRFDTGMLALGETYYWKVNEVNEAAPTPVWKGELWSFETQEYLVVDDFESYTNDEGSRIYETWIDGWENKTGSQVGYLEAPFAERTIVQNGRQSLPLKYTNTSAPFYSEAERFFDAPQDWTLYGVATLTIHFRGTVGNEGKLYAKINNTKVPYSGDAGDIAKVLWQAWSIDLAAVGINLKSVRSLTIGVEGANATGTVYIDDIRLYPRPPETAKGVEPDRARLVAHYAFNGDTADSSGNNYHGTAAGGPTFVAGVRGQALQCDGVDDHVRVAHHAQLNPGAGSFSFAFWAYLDMTRGTSGSTNWDLAIAKRDVGARGYYVGADRNQGTASQAGFKLMLGNTTGTRVDTPFALVPLGEWVFVAAVVDRENNEHKISVDGGQTWKTAKPPAGQVAPAMDLGLGWDIGVKDFWFRGMIDEVRLYNKALSDEEVTWLAAGR
;
A
#
# COMPACT_ATOMS: atom_id res chain seq x y z
N ASP A 1 11.52 -39.27 20.60
CA ASP A 1 10.96 -40.34 19.76
C ASP A 1 12.11 -41.16 19.20
N PRO A 2 12.14 -42.50 19.37
CA PRO A 2 13.18 -43.37 18.82
C PRO A 2 13.41 -43.26 17.31
N THR A 3 12.40 -42.84 16.54
CA THR A 3 12.51 -42.66 15.09
C THR A 3 13.28 -41.40 14.68
N GLN A 4 13.56 -40.51 15.63
CA GLN A 4 14.26 -39.23 15.40
C GLN A 4 15.75 -39.29 15.77
N MET A 5 16.22 -40.40 16.36
CA MET A 5 17.63 -40.56 16.73
C MET A 5 18.44 -41.03 15.53
N TRP A 6 19.64 -40.50 15.39
CA TRP A 6 20.57 -40.98 14.38
C TRP A 6 21.11 -42.35 14.81
N LEU A 7 21.03 -43.33 13.91
CA LEU A 7 21.62 -44.65 14.07
C LEU A 7 22.28 -45.03 12.75
N SER A 8 23.55 -45.43 12.82
CA SER A 8 24.30 -45.91 11.66
C SER A 8 23.89 -47.32 11.25
N GLY A 9 24.19 -47.68 9.99
CA GLY A 9 24.19 -49.07 9.56
C GLY A 9 25.26 -49.90 10.27
N VAL A 10 25.22 -51.23 10.09
CA VAL A 10 26.27 -52.13 10.60
C VAL A 10 27.60 -51.79 9.93
N VAL A 11 28.60 -51.46 10.73
CA VAL A 11 29.94 -51.06 10.26
C VAL A 11 30.82 -52.30 10.09
N GLY A 12 31.46 -52.44 8.92
CA GLY A 12 32.38 -53.54 8.63
C GLY A 12 33.74 -53.39 9.35
N ALA A 13 34.48 -54.50 9.47
CA ALA A 13 35.80 -54.48 10.07
C ALA A 13 36.75 -53.52 9.34
N GLY A 14 37.39 -52.60 10.09
CA GLY A 14 38.31 -51.60 9.55
C GLY A 14 37.62 -50.36 8.93
N GLN A 15 36.29 -50.28 8.94
CA GLN A 15 35.55 -49.09 8.49
C GLN A 15 35.30 -48.13 9.66
N SER A 16 35.39 -46.83 9.38
CA SER A 16 35.03 -45.77 10.33
C SER A 16 33.63 -45.25 10.05
N VAL A 17 32.87 -44.96 11.10
CA VAL A 17 31.57 -44.31 10.99
C VAL A 17 31.64 -42.90 11.56
N TRP A 18 30.98 -41.97 10.89
CA TRP A 18 30.95 -40.58 11.32
C TRP A 18 29.62 -39.92 11.00
N ILE A 19 29.32 -38.87 11.75
CA ILE A 19 28.28 -37.90 11.44
C ILE A 19 28.92 -36.53 11.26
N ARG A 20 28.48 -35.79 10.24
CA ARG A 20 29.00 -34.46 9.90
C ARG A 20 27.87 -33.44 9.96
N TYR A 21 28.16 -32.32 10.59
CA TYR A 21 27.32 -31.13 10.62
C TYR A 21 27.98 -30.05 9.77
N GLU A 22 27.22 -29.46 8.86
CA GLU A 22 27.60 -28.27 8.09
C GLU A 22 26.70 -27.13 8.54
N PHE A 23 27.32 -26.00 8.90
CA PHE A 23 26.59 -24.78 9.24
C PHE A 23 26.45 -23.88 8.01
N ASP A 24 25.48 -22.98 8.05
CA ASP A 24 25.21 -21.98 7.01
C ASP A 24 26.40 -21.03 6.79
N LYS A 25 27.15 -20.74 7.85
CA LYS A 25 28.34 -19.89 7.83
C LYS A 25 29.39 -20.36 8.84
N VAL A 26 30.52 -19.65 8.90
CA VAL A 26 31.57 -19.89 9.89
C VAL A 26 31.13 -19.34 11.25
N TYR A 27 31.25 -20.15 12.30
CA TYR A 27 30.97 -19.77 13.69
C TYR A 27 32.21 -19.91 14.57
N SER A 28 32.28 -19.12 15.64
CA SER A 28 33.21 -19.36 16.77
C SER A 28 32.51 -20.29 17.76
N LEU A 29 32.71 -21.59 17.61
CA LEU A 29 32.05 -22.60 18.43
C LEU A 29 32.59 -22.55 19.85
N TYR A 30 31.68 -22.39 20.81
CA TYR A 30 32.00 -22.36 22.23
C TYR A 30 31.86 -23.75 22.85
N GLN A 31 30.73 -24.42 22.60
CA GLN A 31 30.44 -25.73 23.18
C GLN A 31 29.61 -26.59 22.24
N MET A 32 29.80 -27.90 22.32
CA MET A 32 28.88 -28.89 21.78
C MET A 32 28.29 -29.70 22.93
N VAL A 33 26.99 -29.90 22.95
CA VAL A 33 26.30 -30.74 23.94
C VAL A 33 25.74 -31.97 23.24
N VAL A 34 26.17 -33.14 23.68
CA VAL A 34 25.84 -34.43 23.03
C VAL A 34 24.94 -35.26 23.94
N TRP A 35 23.77 -35.63 23.43
CA TRP A 35 22.92 -36.65 24.00
C TRP A 35 23.05 -37.93 23.20
N ASN A 36 23.42 -39.00 23.89
CA ASN A 36 23.71 -40.28 23.27
C ASN A 36 22.42 -40.97 22.80
N HIS A 37 22.55 -41.98 21.94
CA HIS A 37 21.40 -42.80 21.55
C HIS A 37 20.73 -43.40 22.80
N ASN A 38 19.42 -43.21 22.90
CA ASN A 38 18.65 -43.48 24.12
C ASN A 38 17.39 -44.33 23.82
N GLY A 39 17.48 -45.22 22.84
CA GLY A 39 16.41 -46.17 22.58
C GLY A 39 16.21 -47.12 23.78
N VAL A 40 15.03 -47.72 23.90
CA VAL A 40 14.74 -48.71 24.97
C VAL A 40 15.68 -49.93 24.95
N ALA A 41 16.27 -50.22 23.79
CA ALA A 41 17.28 -51.26 23.61
C ALA A 41 18.70 -50.83 24.03
N GLU A 42 18.94 -49.54 24.34
CA GLU A 42 20.25 -49.01 24.70
C GLU A 42 20.90 -49.74 25.89
N PRO A 43 20.19 -50.08 26.98
CA PRO A 43 20.78 -50.84 28.10
C PRO A 43 21.15 -52.29 27.75
N LEU A 44 20.57 -52.86 26.69
CA LEU A 44 20.83 -54.22 26.26
C LEU A 44 21.91 -54.30 25.16
N ILE A 45 21.80 -53.44 24.13
CA ILE A 45 22.66 -53.50 22.94
C ILE A 45 23.81 -52.49 22.98
N GLY A 46 23.59 -51.32 23.59
CA GLY A 46 24.61 -50.28 23.73
C GLY A 46 24.99 -49.60 22.41
N PHE A 47 23.99 -49.11 21.66
CA PHE A 47 24.21 -48.40 20.38
C PHE A 47 24.86 -47.02 20.56
N GLY A 48 24.78 -46.45 21.76
CA GLY A 48 25.37 -45.17 22.06
C GLY A 48 26.89 -45.17 21.86
N ILE A 49 27.39 -44.08 21.30
CA ILE A 49 28.83 -43.86 21.13
C ILE A 49 29.48 -43.78 22.52
N LYS A 50 30.55 -44.55 22.75
CA LYS A 50 31.33 -44.52 23.99
C LYS A 50 32.55 -43.61 23.86
N GLU A 51 33.37 -43.85 22.83
CA GLU A 51 34.52 -43.00 22.50
C GLU A 51 34.39 -42.47 21.08
N ALA A 52 34.77 -41.21 20.87
CA ALA A 52 34.78 -40.57 19.57
C ALA A 52 35.98 -39.63 19.39
N VAL A 53 36.33 -39.37 18.13
CA VAL A 53 37.13 -38.18 17.77
C VAL A 53 36.15 -37.11 17.29
N VAL A 54 36.30 -35.90 17.81
CA VAL A 54 35.58 -34.73 17.32
C VAL A 54 36.57 -33.90 16.51
N GLU A 55 36.18 -33.54 15.29
CA GLU A 55 37.00 -32.76 14.38
C GLU A 55 36.20 -31.58 13.84
N TYR A 56 36.89 -30.51 13.46
CA TYR A 56 36.28 -29.32 12.88
C TYR A 56 37.05 -28.85 11.64
N SER A 57 36.36 -28.12 10.77
CA SER A 57 36.92 -27.62 9.52
C SER A 57 36.23 -26.32 9.08
N LEU A 58 36.95 -25.52 8.31
CA LEU A 58 36.42 -24.33 7.62
C LEU A 58 35.91 -24.67 6.21
N ASP A 59 36.50 -25.66 5.55
CA ASP A 59 36.26 -25.98 4.12
C ASP A 59 35.67 -27.39 3.88
N GLY A 60 35.61 -28.22 4.94
CA GLY A 60 35.07 -29.58 4.88
C GLY A 60 36.06 -30.63 4.33
N SER A 61 37.27 -30.22 3.98
CA SER A 61 38.35 -31.06 3.42
C SER A 61 39.56 -31.15 4.35
N ALA A 62 39.98 -30.05 4.96
CA ALA A 62 41.07 -29.98 5.94
C ALA A 62 40.49 -30.02 7.36
N TRP A 63 40.75 -31.10 8.09
CA TRP A 63 40.16 -31.37 9.41
C TRP A 63 41.19 -31.21 10.52
N GLN A 64 40.78 -30.59 11.61
CA GLN A 64 41.56 -30.46 12.84
C GLN A 64 40.85 -31.20 13.98
N SER A 65 41.60 -32.00 14.74
CA SER A 65 41.04 -32.71 15.90
C SER A 65 40.85 -31.75 17.09
N LEU A 66 39.70 -31.86 17.74
CA LEU A 66 39.36 -31.13 18.95
C LEU A 66 39.89 -31.89 20.17
N GLY A 67 41.19 -31.73 20.42
CA GLY A 67 41.91 -32.42 21.50
C GLY A 67 41.95 -33.94 21.32
N ASP A 68 42.06 -34.64 22.46
CA ASP A 68 42.07 -36.10 22.52
C ASP A 68 40.66 -36.70 22.35
N ARG A 69 40.56 -38.02 22.50
CA ARG A 69 39.30 -38.78 22.41
C ARG A 69 38.27 -38.26 23.41
N GLN A 70 37.05 -38.07 22.91
CA GLN A 70 35.89 -37.69 23.70
C GLN A 70 35.16 -38.94 24.19
N THR A 71 34.83 -38.99 25.48
CA THR A 71 34.03 -40.07 26.07
C THR A 71 32.62 -39.59 26.38
N PHE A 72 31.61 -40.29 25.87
CA PHE A 72 30.20 -40.01 26.11
C PHE A 72 29.60 -41.08 27.04
N ALA A 73 28.87 -40.63 28.06
CA ALA A 73 28.17 -41.54 28.96
C ALA A 73 27.10 -42.35 28.21
N ARG A 74 26.87 -43.59 28.66
CA ARG A 74 25.77 -44.41 28.15
C ARG A 74 24.45 -43.79 28.58
N ALA A 75 23.48 -43.73 27.67
CA ALA A 75 22.14 -43.26 28.01
C ALA A 75 21.32 -44.36 28.73
N PRO A 76 20.35 -44.00 29.58
CA PRO A 76 19.61 -44.96 30.41
C PRO A 76 18.51 -45.75 29.67
N GLY A 77 18.19 -45.40 28.41
CA GLY A 77 17.06 -45.94 27.66
C GLY A 77 15.69 -45.47 28.15
N LYS A 78 15.61 -44.30 28.81
CA LYS A 78 14.39 -43.74 29.46
C LYS A 78 14.15 -42.29 29.02
N ALA A 79 12.91 -41.81 29.16
CA ALA A 79 12.49 -40.51 28.64
C ALA A 79 13.30 -39.28 29.14
N ASP A 80 13.87 -39.35 30.35
CA ASP A 80 14.77 -38.33 30.87
C ASP A 80 16.22 -38.84 30.84
N THR A 81 17.01 -38.33 29.89
CA THR A 81 18.42 -38.69 29.71
C THR A 81 19.36 -37.96 30.64
N GLY A 82 18.89 -36.97 31.41
CA GLY A 82 19.74 -36.04 32.13
C GLY A 82 20.49 -35.05 31.20
N PRO A 83 21.44 -34.26 31.74
CA PRO A 83 22.18 -33.28 30.97
C PRO A 83 23.11 -33.97 29.97
N GLY A 84 23.13 -33.48 28.72
CA GLY A 84 24.03 -33.98 27.69
C GLY A 84 25.51 -33.72 28.05
N ARG A 85 26.40 -34.50 27.43
CA ARG A 85 27.84 -34.31 27.61
C ARG A 85 28.32 -33.06 26.89
N ILE A 86 28.84 -32.10 27.66
CA ILE A 86 29.48 -30.89 27.13
C ILE A 86 30.86 -31.24 26.59
N VAL A 87 31.15 -30.86 25.35
CA VAL A 87 32.48 -30.85 24.73
C VAL A 87 32.82 -29.38 24.49
N ASP A 88 33.93 -28.92 25.09
CA ASP A 88 34.38 -27.54 24.99
C ASP A 88 35.12 -27.32 23.67
N PHE A 89 34.68 -26.33 22.89
CA PHE A 89 35.31 -25.92 21.65
C PHE A 89 36.27 -24.73 21.84
N GLY A 90 36.27 -24.08 23.01
CA GLY A 90 37.21 -22.99 23.30
C GLY A 90 37.11 -21.77 22.38
N GLY A 91 36.04 -21.64 21.59
CA GLY A 91 35.86 -20.56 20.61
C GLY A 91 36.45 -20.83 19.23
N VAL A 92 36.87 -22.06 18.89
CA VAL A 92 37.45 -22.35 17.56
C VAL A 92 36.51 -21.99 16.41
N THR A 93 37.09 -21.53 15.31
CA THR A 93 36.34 -21.17 14.11
C THR A 93 36.09 -22.38 13.23
N ALA A 94 34.82 -22.64 12.92
CA ALA A 94 34.42 -23.80 12.13
C ALA A 94 33.14 -23.53 11.34
N LYS A 95 33.07 -24.10 10.13
CA LYS A 95 31.83 -24.27 9.35
C LYS A 95 31.34 -25.71 9.39
N PHE A 96 32.26 -26.66 9.63
CA PHE A 96 31.96 -28.08 9.68
C PHE A 96 32.43 -28.69 11.00
N VAL A 97 31.65 -29.61 11.54
CA VAL A 97 32.04 -30.48 12.66
C VAL A 97 31.76 -31.92 12.30
N ARG A 98 32.70 -32.82 12.62
CA ARG A 98 32.58 -34.26 12.42
C ARG A 98 32.78 -34.99 13.75
N ILE A 99 31.89 -35.94 14.04
CA ILE A 99 32.06 -36.88 15.15
C ILE A 99 32.30 -38.25 14.54
N THR A 100 33.51 -38.77 14.72
CA THR A 100 33.92 -40.10 14.25
C THR A 100 33.88 -41.07 15.42
N ALA A 101 32.99 -42.06 15.39
CA ALA A 101 32.83 -43.01 16.48
C ALA A 101 33.98 -44.03 16.48
N LEU A 102 34.53 -44.31 17.66
CA LEU A 102 35.60 -45.28 17.87
C LEU A 102 35.09 -46.55 18.56
N SER A 103 34.20 -46.42 19.55
CA SER A 103 33.64 -47.54 20.31
C SER A 103 32.21 -47.26 20.76
N ASN A 104 31.46 -48.31 21.11
CA ASN A 104 30.12 -48.24 21.69
C ASN A 104 30.06 -48.99 23.03
N TRP A 105 28.92 -48.96 23.72
CA TRP A 105 28.82 -49.45 25.10
C TRP A 105 28.58 -50.97 25.24
N GLY A 106 28.10 -51.64 24.20
CA GLY A 106 27.77 -53.06 24.26
C GLY A 106 28.71 -53.99 23.49
N GLY A 107 29.36 -53.51 22.42
CA GLY A 107 30.21 -54.34 21.55
C GLY A 107 29.48 -55.48 20.82
N VAL A 108 28.15 -55.59 20.98
CA VAL A 108 27.31 -56.66 20.44
C VAL A 108 27.05 -56.47 18.95
N LEU A 109 26.84 -55.21 18.53
CA LEU A 109 26.71 -54.82 17.13
C LEU A 109 27.65 -53.65 16.86
N PRO A 110 28.36 -53.62 15.73
CA PRO A 110 29.16 -52.46 15.32
C PRO A 110 28.23 -51.39 14.73
N GLN A 111 27.34 -50.87 15.56
CA GLN A 111 26.41 -49.78 15.25
C GLN A 111 26.52 -48.70 16.30
N TYR A 112 26.29 -47.47 15.85
CA TYR A 112 26.56 -46.25 16.60
C TYR A 112 25.43 -45.27 16.40
N GLY A 113 24.96 -44.65 17.47
CA GLY A 113 23.87 -43.69 17.40
C GLY A 113 24.04 -42.51 18.35
N LEU A 114 23.31 -41.45 18.04
CA LEU A 114 23.17 -40.23 18.83
C LEU A 114 21.72 -39.80 18.83
N SER A 115 21.28 -39.16 19.92
CA SER A 115 19.91 -38.63 20.02
C SER A 115 19.86 -37.17 19.58
N GLU A 116 20.70 -36.32 20.15
CA GLU A 116 20.69 -34.87 19.91
C GLU A 116 22.10 -34.31 20.04
N VAL A 117 22.44 -33.34 19.19
CA VAL A 117 23.68 -32.58 19.28
C VAL A 117 23.34 -31.10 19.17
N ARG A 118 23.72 -30.31 20.18
CA ARG A 118 23.55 -28.85 20.18
C ARG A 118 24.90 -28.17 20.10
N PHE A 119 25.00 -27.18 19.21
CA PHE A 119 26.18 -26.32 19.12
C PHE A 119 25.85 -24.94 19.70
N LEU A 120 26.69 -24.47 20.61
CA LEU A 120 26.66 -23.12 21.14
C LEU A 120 27.87 -22.37 20.59
N TYR A 121 27.71 -21.10 20.28
CA TYR A 121 28.76 -20.28 19.69
C TYR A 121 28.86 -18.92 20.40
N ILE A 122 30.02 -18.29 20.28
CA ILE A 122 30.23 -16.92 20.72
C ILE A 122 29.77 -15.98 19.60
N PRO A 123 28.78 -15.10 19.83
CA PRO A 123 28.31 -14.20 18.78
C PRO A 123 29.33 -13.06 18.59
N LEU A 124 30.22 -13.26 17.61
CA LEU A 124 31.31 -12.33 17.29
C LEU A 124 30.98 -11.37 16.15
N ALA A 125 29.92 -11.63 15.38
CA ALA A 125 29.38 -10.69 14.39
C ALA A 125 28.30 -9.78 14.99
N ALA A 126 28.09 -8.63 14.35
CA ALA A 126 27.03 -7.69 14.65
C ALA A 126 25.66 -8.36 14.44
N ARG A 127 24.68 -8.06 15.29
CA ARG A 127 23.33 -8.65 15.23
C ARG A 127 22.29 -7.72 15.83
N GLY A 128 21.01 -7.99 15.57
CA GLY A 128 19.90 -7.21 16.14
C GLY A 128 19.98 -5.73 15.74
N PRO A 129 19.88 -5.42 14.44
CA PRO A 129 19.91 -4.05 13.96
C PRO A 129 18.70 -3.26 14.46
N SER A 130 18.91 -1.96 14.67
CA SER A 130 17.88 -0.95 14.86
C SER A 130 18.22 0.23 13.93
N PRO A 131 17.33 0.62 13.01
CA PRO A 131 16.01 0.03 12.74
C PRO A 131 16.09 -1.45 12.34
N ALA A 132 14.98 -2.17 12.52
CA ALA A 132 14.89 -3.56 12.09
C ALA A 132 15.14 -3.65 10.58
N SER A 133 15.79 -4.73 10.12
CA SER A 133 16.02 -4.92 8.70
C SER A 133 14.70 -5.00 7.93
N GLY A 134 14.59 -4.25 6.83
CA GLY A 134 13.37 -4.10 6.03
C GLY A 134 12.37 -3.07 6.58
N ALA A 135 12.74 -2.27 7.60
CA ALA A 135 11.91 -1.16 8.04
C ALA A 135 11.74 -0.11 6.94
N THR A 136 10.54 0.44 6.79
CA THR A 136 10.19 1.44 5.77
C THR A 136 9.66 2.72 6.41
N GLY A 137 9.58 3.81 5.63
CA GLY A 137 9.03 5.07 6.08
C GLY A 137 9.86 5.75 7.18
N LEU A 138 11.17 5.50 7.22
CA LEU A 138 12.04 6.08 8.24
C LEU A 138 12.41 7.53 7.92
N GLU A 139 12.55 8.34 8.97
CA GLU A 139 13.07 9.69 8.83
C GLU A 139 14.49 9.67 8.22
N PRO A 140 14.81 10.62 7.32
CA PRO A 140 16.09 10.66 6.63
C PRO A 140 17.28 11.08 7.52
N LEU A 141 17.02 11.54 8.74
CA LEU A 141 18.03 11.72 9.80
C LEU A 141 17.97 10.52 10.74
N LEU A 142 18.85 9.55 10.50
CA LEU A 142 18.78 8.26 11.18
C LEU A 142 20.08 7.92 11.92
N THR A 143 19.95 7.40 13.13
CA THR A 143 21.04 6.73 13.84
C THR A 143 20.83 5.22 13.80
N LEU A 144 21.76 4.51 13.17
CA LEU A 144 21.80 3.05 13.19
C LEU A 144 22.39 2.57 14.50
N SER A 145 21.89 1.47 15.03
CA SER A 145 22.49 0.78 16.17
C SER A 145 22.33 -0.73 16.07
N TRP A 146 23.17 -1.48 16.77
CA TRP A 146 23.17 -2.94 16.74
C TRP A 146 23.66 -3.51 18.08
N ARG A 147 23.50 -4.81 18.27
CA ARG A 147 24.20 -5.54 19.34
C ARG A 147 25.58 -5.94 18.82
N PRO A 148 26.66 -5.47 19.47
CA PRO A 148 28.01 -5.74 18.98
C PRO A 148 28.40 -7.20 19.14
N GLY A 149 29.37 -7.61 18.33
CA GLY A 149 30.14 -8.83 18.55
C GLY A 149 30.81 -8.83 19.93
N ARG A 150 30.77 -9.96 20.66
CA ARG A 150 31.22 -10.03 22.06
C ARG A 150 32.67 -9.57 22.29
N GLN A 151 33.52 -9.69 21.27
CA GLN A 151 34.95 -9.34 21.35
C GLN A 151 35.33 -8.20 20.41
N ALA A 152 34.36 -7.46 19.87
CA ALA A 152 34.65 -6.35 18.97
C ALA A 152 35.42 -5.24 19.71
N ALA A 153 36.51 -4.77 19.11
CA ALA A 153 37.24 -3.59 19.57
C ALA A 153 36.78 -2.32 18.83
N ARG A 154 36.34 -2.47 17.58
CA ARG A 154 35.73 -1.41 16.76
C ARG A 154 34.76 -2.02 15.75
N HIS A 155 33.99 -1.16 15.10
CA HIS A 155 32.97 -1.53 14.13
C HIS A 155 33.22 -0.80 12.81
N ASP A 156 33.33 -1.55 11.72
CA ASP A 156 33.43 -1.00 10.38
C ASP A 156 32.03 -1.08 9.72
N VAL A 157 31.37 0.06 9.59
CA VAL A 157 30.02 0.22 9.08
C VAL A 157 30.06 0.55 7.59
N TYR A 158 29.33 -0.23 6.79
CA TYR A 158 29.17 -0.02 5.36
C TYR A 158 27.71 0.37 5.11
N LEU A 159 27.46 1.48 4.42
CA LEU A 159 26.12 1.98 4.11
C LEU A 159 26.09 2.46 2.66
N SER A 160 25.11 2.00 1.87
CA SER A 160 24.93 2.43 0.48
C SER A 160 23.54 2.08 -0.05
N THR A 161 23.09 2.77 -1.09
CA THR A 161 21.94 2.35 -1.90
C THR A 161 22.29 1.20 -2.86
N ASP A 162 23.58 0.89 -3.03
CA ASP A 162 24.05 -0.25 -3.83
C ASP A 162 24.23 -1.49 -2.93
N GLN A 163 23.26 -2.40 -3.00
CA GLN A 163 23.25 -3.65 -2.23
C GLN A 163 24.53 -4.47 -2.42
N GLN A 164 25.02 -4.57 -3.66
CA GLN A 164 26.15 -5.44 -3.99
C GLN A 164 27.45 -4.90 -3.42
N LYS A 165 27.66 -3.57 -3.47
CA LYS A 165 28.83 -2.93 -2.82
C LYS A 165 28.86 -3.18 -1.31
N VAL A 166 27.70 -3.20 -0.66
CA VAL A 166 27.62 -3.50 0.77
C VAL A 166 27.93 -4.97 1.01
N ILE A 167 27.39 -5.90 0.22
CA ILE A 167 27.72 -7.34 0.31
C ILE A 167 29.22 -7.56 0.16
N ASP A 168 29.83 -6.98 -0.87
CA ASP A 168 31.25 -7.17 -1.20
C ASP A 168 32.19 -6.41 -0.23
N GLY A 169 31.66 -5.44 0.52
CA GLY A 169 32.47 -4.60 1.41
C GLY A 169 33.28 -3.54 0.66
N THR A 170 32.79 -3.10 -0.50
CA THR A 170 33.39 -2.06 -1.33
C THR A 170 32.63 -0.73 -1.25
N ALA A 171 31.49 -0.70 -0.54
CA ALA A 171 30.82 0.53 -0.15
C ALA A 171 31.72 1.41 0.76
N PRO A 172 31.48 2.73 0.83
CA PRO A 172 32.17 3.59 1.79
C PRO A 172 32.07 3.03 3.21
N VAL A 173 33.21 2.97 3.89
CA VAL A 173 33.33 2.43 5.25
C VAL A 173 33.55 3.55 6.25
N GLN A 174 32.83 3.46 7.37
CA GLN A 174 33.01 4.35 8.52
C GLN A 174 33.33 3.50 9.74
N THR A 175 34.42 3.85 10.43
CA THR A 175 34.84 3.14 11.65
C THR A 175 34.31 3.87 12.88
N VAL A 176 33.59 3.14 13.74
CA VAL A 176 33.07 3.66 15.01
C VAL A 176 33.49 2.78 16.20
N LEU A 177 33.58 3.40 17.38
CA LEU A 177 34.00 2.74 18.62
C LEU A 177 32.82 2.33 19.53
N THR A 178 31.61 2.80 19.23
CA THR A 178 30.39 2.38 19.91
C THR A 178 29.45 1.73 18.89
N PRO A 179 28.52 0.86 19.30
CA PRO A 179 27.63 0.16 18.37
C PRO A 179 26.49 1.05 17.87
N ARG A 180 26.83 2.26 17.45
CA ARG A 180 25.96 3.32 16.95
C ARG A 180 26.65 4.07 15.83
N PHE A 181 25.88 4.43 14.81
CA PHE A 181 26.37 5.16 13.65
C PHE A 181 25.32 6.18 13.21
N ASP A 182 25.69 7.46 13.26
CA ASP A 182 24.89 8.55 12.68
C ASP A 182 25.10 8.53 11.16
N THR A 183 24.02 8.34 10.41
CA THR A 183 24.06 8.27 8.96
C THR A 183 24.27 9.64 8.31
N GLY A 184 24.10 10.73 9.07
CA GLY A 184 23.96 12.05 8.53
C GLY A 184 22.65 12.19 7.75
N MET A 185 22.69 12.99 6.67
CA MET A 185 21.53 13.27 5.85
C MET A 185 21.37 12.21 4.76
N LEU A 186 20.29 11.44 4.81
CA LEU A 186 19.89 10.50 3.76
C LEU A 186 18.91 11.15 2.78
N ALA A 187 18.82 10.62 1.56
CA ALA A 187 17.81 11.03 0.59
C ALA A 187 16.46 10.39 0.94
N LEU A 188 15.36 11.07 0.57
CA LEU A 188 13.99 10.55 0.69
C LEU A 188 13.72 9.45 -0.34
N GLY A 189 12.81 8.52 -0.02
CA GLY A 189 12.32 7.48 -0.94
C GLY A 189 13.40 6.53 -1.46
N GLU A 190 14.47 6.33 -0.69
CA GLU A 190 15.61 5.50 -1.07
C GLU A 190 15.71 4.28 -0.15
N THR A 191 16.07 3.14 -0.74
CA THR A 191 16.43 1.94 0.01
C THR A 191 17.93 1.94 0.27
N TYR A 192 18.30 1.89 1.55
CA TYR A 192 19.68 1.77 1.98
C TYR A 192 19.97 0.37 2.50
N TYR A 193 21.10 -0.16 2.08
CA TYR A 193 21.67 -1.40 2.54
C TYR A 193 22.86 -1.10 3.44
N TRP A 194 23.01 -1.89 4.50
CA TRP A 194 24.13 -1.74 5.40
C TRP A 194 24.55 -3.05 6.05
N LYS A 195 25.80 -3.09 6.50
CA LYS A 195 26.31 -4.15 7.35
C LYS A 195 27.38 -3.59 8.27
N VAL A 196 27.67 -4.33 9.33
CA VAL A 196 28.74 -4.00 10.27
C VAL A 196 29.70 -5.15 10.39
N ASN A 197 30.96 -4.92 10.01
CA ASN A 197 32.04 -5.85 10.30
C ASN A 197 32.60 -5.55 11.68
N GLU A 198 32.67 -6.58 12.52
CA GLU A 198 33.21 -6.49 13.88
C GLU A 198 34.72 -6.77 13.83
N VAL A 199 35.53 -5.84 14.34
CA VAL A 199 36.99 -5.93 14.20
C VAL A 199 37.70 -5.96 15.55
N ASN A 200 38.64 -6.89 15.67
CA ASN A 200 39.57 -7.01 16.78
C ASN A 200 40.90 -7.61 16.29
N GLU A 201 41.89 -6.75 16.01
CA GLU A 201 43.21 -7.15 15.48
C GLU A 201 44.01 -8.08 16.42
N ALA A 202 43.65 -8.13 17.70
CA ALA A 202 44.30 -9.01 18.67
C ALA A 202 43.72 -10.44 18.67
N ALA A 203 42.59 -10.67 17.97
CA ALA A 203 41.93 -11.98 17.91
C ALA A 203 42.50 -12.84 16.76
N PRO A 204 42.49 -14.19 16.89
CA PRO A 204 42.91 -15.10 15.82
C PRO A 204 42.13 -14.94 14.50
N THR A 205 40.89 -14.47 14.59
CA THR A 205 40.09 -14.03 13.44
C THR A 205 39.82 -12.54 13.61
N PRO A 206 40.61 -11.67 12.95
CA PRO A 206 40.56 -10.23 13.20
C PRO A 206 39.25 -9.58 12.82
N VAL A 207 38.55 -10.09 11.79
CA VAL A 207 37.33 -9.48 11.24
C VAL A 207 36.22 -10.52 11.16
N TRP A 208 35.08 -10.20 11.77
CA TRP A 208 33.84 -10.95 11.65
C TRP A 208 32.85 -10.17 10.79
N LYS A 209 32.55 -10.69 9.60
CA LYS A 209 31.63 -10.04 8.68
C LYS A 209 30.19 -10.06 9.22
N GLY A 210 29.53 -8.90 9.17
CA GLY A 210 28.12 -8.78 9.50
C GLY A 210 27.19 -9.30 8.42
N GLU A 211 25.93 -9.51 8.78
CA GLU A 211 24.86 -9.77 7.82
C GLU A 211 24.43 -8.49 7.12
N LEU A 212 23.83 -8.65 5.94
CA LEU A 212 23.23 -7.55 5.20
C LEU A 212 21.88 -7.19 5.83
N TRP A 213 21.71 -5.91 6.13
CA TRP A 213 20.45 -5.32 6.56
C TRP A 213 20.03 -4.22 5.59
N SER A 214 18.75 -3.88 5.60
CA SER A 214 18.22 -2.78 4.81
C SER A 214 17.20 -1.95 5.57
N PHE A 215 16.95 -0.74 5.10
CA PHE A 215 15.80 0.08 5.47
C PHE A 215 15.47 1.03 4.33
N GLU A 216 14.28 1.62 4.37
CA GLU A 216 13.80 2.57 3.39
C GLU A 216 13.40 3.88 4.08
N THR A 217 13.85 5.00 3.53
CA THR A 217 13.48 6.34 4.01
C THR A 217 12.09 6.73 3.51
N GLN A 218 11.38 7.57 4.27
CA GLN A 218 10.10 8.11 3.85
C GLN A 218 10.21 8.81 2.49
N GLU A 219 9.16 8.72 1.66
CA GLU A 219 9.19 9.16 0.27
C GLU A 219 9.16 10.68 0.10
N TYR A 220 8.63 11.40 1.09
CA TYR A 220 8.40 12.85 1.02
C TYR A 220 8.46 13.53 2.38
N LEU A 221 8.56 14.86 2.36
CA LEU A 221 8.21 15.72 3.51
C LEU A 221 6.83 16.32 3.31
N VAL A 222 6.09 16.48 4.40
CA VAL A 222 4.80 17.20 4.39
C VAL A 222 5.04 18.68 4.61
N VAL A 223 4.54 19.52 3.69
CA VAL A 223 4.42 20.97 3.90
C VAL A 223 3.09 21.26 4.60
N ASP A 224 2.02 20.66 4.09
CA ASP A 224 0.69 20.65 4.71
C ASP A 224 -0.12 19.46 4.17
N ASP A 225 -0.68 18.65 5.06
CA ASP A 225 -1.64 17.59 4.73
C ASP A 225 -3.05 17.95 5.19
N PHE A 226 -3.25 19.16 5.74
CA PHE A 226 -4.51 19.69 6.26
C PHE A 226 -5.15 18.90 7.42
N GLU A 227 -4.51 17.84 7.92
CA GLU A 227 -5.09 16.96 8.94
C GLU A 227 -5.07 17.55 10.36
N SER A 228 -4.24 18.56 10.59
CA SER A 228 -4.06 19.19 11.91
C SER A 228 -5.11 20.24 12.28
N TYR A 229 -5.89 20.72 11.30
CA TYR A 229 -6.88 21.79 11.52
C TYR A 229 -8.15 21.30 12.22
N THR A 230 -8.73 22.13 13.07
CA THR A 230 -9.95 21.83 13.83
C THR A 230 -11.01 22.94 13.68
N ASN A 231 -12.14 22.81 14.38
CA ASN A 231 -13.16 23.86 14.44
C ASN A 231 -12.92 24.87 15.57
N ASP A 232 -11.92 24.61 16.41
CA ASP A 232 -11.61 25.42 17.59
C ASP A 232 -10.73 26.61 17.19
N GLU A 233 -10.97 27.75 17.83
CA GLU A 233 -10.18 28.97 17.63
C GLU A 233 -8.69 28.75 17.93
N GLY A 234 -7.82 29.33 17.11
CA GLY A 234 -6.38 29.14 17.12
C GLY A 234 -5.89 27.94 16.31
N SER A 235 -6.81 27.13 15.77
CA SER A 235 -6.51 25.93 14.98
C SER A 235 -7.40 25.79 13.75
N ARG A 236 -8.13 26.85 13.36
CA ARG A 236 -9.00 26.81 12.19
C ARG A 236 -8.18 27.03 10.93
N ILE A 237 -8.61 26.38 9.85
CA ILE A 237 -7.85 26.37 8.59
C ILE A 237 -7.59 27.77 8.02
N TYR A 238 -8.57 28.68 8.10
CA TYR A 238 -8.47 30.07 7.63
C TYR A 238 -7.65 30.99 8.55
N GLU A 239 -7.29 30.54 9.76
CA GLU A 239 -6.37 31.27 10.65
C GLU A 239 -4.90 31.00 10.28
N THR A 240 -4.64 29.92 9.52
CA THR A 240 -3.29 29.58 9.02
C THR A 240 -3.12 29.89 7.53
N TRP A 241 -4.15 29.66 6.73
CA TRP A 241 -4.21 30.02 5.32
C TRP A 241 -5.04 31.28 5.16
N ILE A 242 -4.34 32.40 5.02
CA ILE A 242 -4.91 33.75 4.95
C ILE A 242 -5.63 33.94 3.61
N ASP A 243 -6.85 34.46 3.66
CA ASP A 243 -7.72 34.62 2.51
C ASP A 243 -8.10 36.10 2.24
N GLY A 244 -9.08 36.30 1.36
CA GLY A 244 -9.56 37.58 0.87
C GLY A 244 -10.00 38.57 1.94
N TRP A 245 -10.36 38.10 3.14
CA TRP A 245 -10.74 38.99 4.23
C TRP A 245 -9.56 39.78 4.79
N GLU A 246 -8.35 39.20 4.74
CA GLU A 246 -7.14 39.83 5.24
C GLU A 246 -6.22 40.28 4.10
N ASN A 247 -6.00 39.45 3.08
CA ASN A 247 -5.13 39.80 1.94
C ASN A 247 -5.82 40.62 0.83
N LYS A 248 -7.14 40.89 0.98
CA LYS A 248 -7.94 41.74 0.07
C LYS A 248 -8.02 41.20 -1.37
N THR A 249 -7.99 39.88 -1.52
CA THR A 249 -8.24 39.18 -2.79
C THR A 249 -9.66 38.59 -2.82
N GLY A 250 -10.04 37.90 -3.91
CA GLY A 250 -11.35 37.28 -4.04
C GLY A 250 -11.52 35.91 -3.36
N SER A 251 -10.56 35.47 -2.53
CA SER A 251 -10.55 34.13 -1.93
C SER A 251 -11.39 34.04 -0.65
N GLN A 252 -11.92 32.84 -0.40
CA GLN A 252 -12.39 32.39 0.90
C GLN A 252 -11.76 31.02 1.18
N VAL A 253 -11.05 30.89 2.30
CA VAL A 253 -10.49 29.63 2.77
C VAL A 253 -11.44 28.99 3.76
N GLY A 254 -11.74 27.70 3.57
CA GLY A 254 -12.69 27.00 4.43
C GLY A 254 -14.16 27.37 4.15
N TYR A 255 -15.06 26.65 4.80
CA TYR A 255 -16.49 26.98 4.82
C TYR A 255 -16.80 28.11 5.82
N LEU A 256 -17.97 28.74 5.68
CA LEU A 256 -18.43 29.77 6.61
C LEU A 256 -18.97 29.19 7.92
N GLU A 257 -19.29 27.90 7.93
CA GLU A 257 -19.80 27.17 9.08
C GLU A 257 -18.98 25.91 9.31
N ALA A 258 -18.90 25.47 10.57
CA ALA A 258 -18.20 24.26 10.92
C ALA A 258 -18.93 23.01 10.38
N PRO A 259 -18.20 21.96 9.92
CA PRO A 259 -16.74 21.88 9.86
C PRO A 259 -16.15 22.80 8.80
N PHE A 260 -15.11 23.56 9.15
CA PHE A 260 -14.54 24.56 8.24
C PHE A 260 -13.72 23.93 7.11
N ALA A 261 -13.06 22.80 7.36
CA ALA A 261 -12.40 22.02 6.34
C ALA A 261 -13.38 21.04 5.68
N GLU A 262 -13.11 20.69 4.43
CA GLU A 262 -13.93 19.76 3.64
C GLU A 262 -13.62 18.30 4.02
N ARG A 263 -14.65 17.47 4.23
CA ARG A 263 -14.49 16.12 4.85
C ARG A 263 -14.90 14.94 3.95
N THR A 264 -15.33 15.24 2.73
CA THR A 264 -15.94 14.30 1.80
C THR A 264 -15.17 14.29 0.49
N ILE A 265 -14.67 15.45 0.09
CA ILE A 265 -13.78 15.67 -1.03
C ILE A 265 -12.36 15.74 -0.48
N VAL A 266 -11.73 14.58 -0.37
CA VAL A 266 -10.43 14.41 0.29
C VAL A 266 -9.54 13.56 -0.60
N GLN A 267 -8.25 13.89 -0.71
CA GLN A 267 -7.28 13.07 -1.46
C GLN A 267 -6.74 11.96 -0.58
N ASN A 268 -6.35 12.31 0.65
CA ASN A 268 -5.88 11.36 1.65
C ASN A 268 -6.25 11.86 3.06
N GLY A 269 -6.31 10.95 4.04
CA GLY A 269 -6.64 11.36 5.41
C GLY A 269 -8.14 11.62 5.61
N ARG A 270 -8.48 12.73 6.26
CA ARG A 270 -9.83 13.05 6.74
C ARG A 270 -10.39 14.34 6.19
N GLN A 271 -9.55 15.26 5.74
CA GLN A 271 -10.04 16.56 5.28
C GLN A 271 -9.11 17.25 4.27
N SER A 272 -9.68 18.18 3.49
CA SER A 272 -8.95 19.02 2.55
C SER A 272 -9.29 20.50 2.74
N LEU A 273 -8.51 21.38 2.10
CA LEU A 273 -8.76 22.83 2.06
C LEU A 273 -9.71 23.19 0.90
N PRO A 274 -10.95 23.61 1.17
CA PRO A 274 -11.76 24.27 0.15
C PRO A 274 -11.30 25.72 -0.02
N LEU A 275 -10.92 26.09 -1.24
CA LEU A 275 -10.59 27.46 -1.65
C LEU A 275 -11.63 27.95 -2.65
N LYS A 276 -12.58 28.74 -2.19
CA LYS A 276 -13.52 29.43 -3.07
C LYS A 276 -12.86 30.70 -3.60
N TYR A 277 -13.03 30.98 -4.89
CA TYR A 277 -12.48 32.16 -5.55
C TYR A 277 -13.55 32.94 -6.29
N THR A 278 -13.48 34.27 -6.24
CA THR A 278 -14.41 35.18 -6.93
C THR A 278 -13.65 36.38 -7.49
N ASN A 279 -13.32 36.31 -8.79
CA ASN A 279 -12.49 37.31 -9.47
C ASN A 279 -13.33 38.33 -10.27
N THR A 280 -14.52 38.70 -9.79
CA THR A 280 -15.43 39.64 -10.48
C THR A 280 -15.07 41.12 -10.29
N SER A 281 -14.14 41.41 -9.38
CA SER A 281 -13.62 42.76 -9.12
C SER A 281 -12.10 42.74 -8.98
N ALA A 282 -11.48 43.91 -9.08
CA ALA A 282 -10.06 44.06 -8.79
C ALA A 282 -9.74 43.45 -7.41
N PRO A 283 -8.65 42.68 -7.28
CA PRO A 283 -7.53 42.60 -8.22
C PRO A 283 -7.65 41.52 -9.32
N PHE A 284 -8.83 40.91 -9.50
CA PHE A 284 -9.12 39.85 -10.49
C PHE A 284 -8.32 38.56 -10.29
N TYR A 285 -7.91 38.31 -9.04
CA TYR A 285 -7.34 37.07 -8.57
C TYR A 285 -7.74 36.82 -7.11
N SER A 286 -7.64 35.56 -6.71
CA SER A 286 -7.93 35.06 -5.38
C SER A 286 -6.74 34.25 -4.87
N GLU A 287 -6.26 34.51 -3.66
CA GLU A 287 -5.08 33.84 -3.09
C GLU A 287 -5.34 33.34 -1.67
N ALA A 288 -4.94 32.10 -1.39
CA ALA A 288 -4.76 31.57 -0.05
C ALA A 288 -3.26 31.59 0.29
N GLU A 289 -2.87 32.30 1.34
CA GLU A 289 -1.47 32.52 1.71
C GLU A 289 -1.13 31.84 3.05
N ARG A 290 -0.10 31.01 3.07
CA ARG A 290 0.46 30.43 4.29
C ARG A 290 1.84 31.00 4.56
N PHE A 291 2.08 31.40 5.81
CA PHE A 291 3.38 31.82 6.31
C PHE A 291 3.94 30.79 7.29
N PHE A 292 5.25 30.53 7.22
CA PHE A 292 5.95 29.65 8.14
C PHE A 292 6.63 30.45 9.24
N ASP A 293 6.38 30.11 10.51
CA ASP A 293 6.98 30.76 11.68
C ASP A 293 8.51 30.79 11.60
N ALA A 294 9.09 29.67 11.17
CA ALA A 294 10.51 29.53 10.87
C ALA A 294 10.73 29.26 9.37
N PRO A 295 11.82 29.80 8.78
CA PRO A 295 12.15 29.48 7.39
C PRO A 295 12.46 28.00 7.23
N GLN A 296 11.92 27.39 6.19
CA GLN A 296 12.14 25.99 5.84
C GLN A 296 13.28 25.86 4.81
N ASP A 297 14.10 24.81 4.95
CA ASP A 297 15.11 24.43 3.96
C ASP A 297 14.58 23.28 3.10
N TRP A 298 14.10 23.62 1.90
CA TRP A 298 13.56 22.67 0.91
C TRP A 298 14.66 22.07 0.02
N THR A 299 15.94 22.22 0.37
CA THR A 299 17.07 21.57 -0.33
C THR A 299 17.57 20.32 0.39
N LEU A 300 17.05 20.03 1.58
CA LEU A 300 17.43 18.87 2.37
C LEU A 300 16.95 17.57 1.74
N TYR A 301 17.63 16.47 2.07
CA TYR A 301 17.24 15.09 1.74
C TYR A 301 17.02 14.81 0.25
N GLY A 302 17.69 15.57 -0.62
CA GLY A 302 17.59 15.41 -2.07
C GLY A 302 16.31 15.95 -2.68
N VAL A 303 15.49 16.70 -1.94
CA VAL A 303 14.26 17.33 -2.43
C VAL A 303 14.55 18.17 -3.68
N ALA A 304 13.74 17.96 -4.72
CA ALA A 304 13.79 18.71 -5.97
C ALA A 304 12.41 19.12 -6.48
N THR A 305 11.33 18.57 -5.91
CA THR A 305 9.97 18.75 -6.42
C THR A 305 9.02 19.11 -5.29
N LEU A 306 8.18 20.12 -5.50
CA LEU A 306 6.98 20.37 -4.71
C LEU A 306 5.78 19.80 -5.47
N THR A 307 4.97 18.96 -4.83
CA THR A 307 3.71 18.50 -5.40
C THR A 307 2.54 19.04 -4.60
N ILE A 308 1.56 19.61 -5.30
CA ILE A 308 0.29 20.10 -4.75
C ILE A 308 -0.83 19.25 -5.35
N HIS A 309 -1.62 18.57 -4.53
CA HIS A 309 -2.81 17.90 -5.02
C HIS A 309 -3.97 18.90 -5.04
N PHE A 310 -4.68 18.97 -6.16
CA PHE A 310 -5.84 19.81 -6.29
C PHE A 310 -6.95 19.12 -7.05
N ARG A 311 -8.20 19.44 -6.75
CA ARG A 311 -9.33 19.12 -7.62
C ARG A 311 -10.27 20.31 -7.73
N GLY A 312 -10.92 20.45 -8.86
CA GLY A 312 -11.91 21.48 -9.09
C GLY A 312 -13.35 21.02 -8.90
N THR A 313 -14.25 21.91 -9.30
CA THR A 313 -15.67 21.62 -9.54
C THR A 313 -16.00 21.88 -11.00
N VAL A 314 -17.02 21.18 -11.52
CA VAL A 314 -17.47 21.37 -12.90
C VAL A 314 -17.83 22.85 -13.16
N GLY A 315 -17.37 23.38 -14.28
CA GLY A 315 -17.60 24.78 -14.66
C GLY A 315 -16.60 25.77 -14.08
N ASN A 316 -15.62 25.33 -13.28
CA ASN A 316 -14.53 26.19 -12.84
C ASN A 316 -13.80 26.82 -14.04
N GLU A 317 -13.54 28.11 -13.92
CA GLU A 317 -12.74 28.88 -14.86
C GLU A 317 -11.48 29.44 -14.19
N GLY A 318 -10.62 30.08 -14.98
CA GLY A 318 -9.42 30.76 -14.48
C GLY A 318 -8.15 29.92 -14.64
N LYS A 319 -7.06 30.42 -14.06
CA LYS A 319 -5.73 29.83 -14.16
C LYS A 319 -5.16 29.66 -12.77
N LEU A 320 -4.91 28.40 -12.40
CA LEU A 320 -4.27 28.04 -11.15
C LEU A 320 -2.78 28.41 -11.19
N TYR A 321 -2.25 28.85 -10.06
CA TYR A 321 -0.82 29.08 -9.85
C TYR A 321 -0.49 28.95 -8.36
N ALA A 322 0.81 28.91 -8.07
CA ALA A 322 1.36 28.93 -6.73
C ALA A 322 2.41 30.03 -6.65
N LYS A 323 2.69 30.51 -5.45
CA LYS A 323 3.87 31.34 -5.18
C LYS A 323 4.72 30.72 -4.09
N ILE A 324 6.02 30.64 -4.30
CA ILE A 324 6.98 30.25 -3.26
C ILE A 324 7.82 31.49 -2.95
N ASN A 325 7.77 31.98 -1.71
CA ASN A 325 8.35 33.29 -1.35
C ASN A 325 7.95 34.40 -2.33
N ASN A 326 6.65 34.50 -2.64
CA ASN A 326 6.05 35.46 -3.58
C ASN A 326 6.50 35.31 -5.06
N THR A 327 7.34 34.32 -5.40
CA THR A 327 7.69 34.03 -6.80
C THR A 327 6.65 33.12 -7.42
N LYS A 328 5.93 33.63 -8.42
CA LYS A 328 4.81 32.96 -9.07
C LYS A 328 5.26 31.85 -10.02
N VAL A 329 4.65 30.68 -9.88
CA VAL A 329 4.76 29.52 -10.75
C VAL A 329 3.37 29.22 -11.31
N PRO A 330 3.09 29.43 -12.60
CA PRO A 330 1.82 29.05 -13.21
C PRO A 330 1.63 27.53 -13.22
N TYR A 331 0.39 27.06 -13.12
CA TYR A 331 0.07 25.65 -13.36
C TYR A 331 0.52 25.24 -14.77
N SER A 332 1.22 24.12 -14.86
CA SER A 332 1.86 23.64 -16.09
C SER A 332 1.06 22.57 -16.86
N GLY A 333 -0.04 22.08 -16.28
CA GLY A 333 -0.92 21.09 -16.92
C GLY A 333 -1.96 21.71 -17.85
N ASP A 334 -3.00 20.94 -18.17
CA ASP A 334 -4.05 21.38 -19.09
C ASP A 334 -4.94 22.43 -18.42
N ALA A 335 -5.31 23.50 -19.15
CA ALA A 335 -6.10 24.59 -18.57
C ALA A 335 -7.48 24.15 -18.05
N GLY A 336 -8.03 23.05 -18.59
CA GLY A 336 -9.29 22.46 -18.13
C GLY A 336 -9.18 21.64 -16.83
N ASP A 337 -7.97 21.38 -16.34
CA ASP A 337 -7.75 20.59 -15.13
C ASP A 337 -8.36 21.24 -13.88
N ILE A 338 -8.46 22.57 -13.86
CA ILE A 338 -9.11 23.32 -12.79
C ILE A 338 -10.61 23.02 -12.65
N ALA A 339 -11.23 22.40 -13.66
CA ALA A 339 -12.63 21.97 -13.65
C ALA A 339 -12.81 20.46 -13.48
N LYS A 340 -11.73 19.69 -13.34
CA LYS A 340 -11.80 18.25 -13.11
C LYS A 340 -12.18 17.97 -11.66
N VAL A 341 -13.17 17.09 -11.48
CA VAL A 341 -13.63 16.62 -10.16
C VAL A 341 -12.82 15.42 -9.64
N LEU A 342 -11.75 15.04 -10.34
CA LEU A 342 -10.73 14.09 -9.88
C LEU A 342 -9.50 14.85 -9.42
N TRP A 343 -8.85 14.36 -8.38
CA TRP A 343 -7.59 14.92 -7.91
C TRP A 343 -6.50 14.86 -8.97
N GLN A 344 -5.85 15.99 -9.16
CA GLN A 344 -4.70 16.21 -10.02
C GLN A 344 -3.47 16.40 -9.14
N ALA A 345 -2.34 15.81 -9.52
CA ALA A 345 -1.06 16.06 -8.87
C ALA A 345 -0.26 17.08 -9.68
N TRP A 346 -0.05 18.27 -9.13
CA TRP A 346 0.77 19.29 -9.76
C TRP A 346 2.18 19.28 -9.19
N SER A 347 3.14 18.75 -9.96
CA SER A 347 4.55 18.77 -9.60
C SER A 347 5.29 19.98 -10.19
N ILE A 348 5.94 20.74 -9.31
CA ILE A 348 6.75 21.92 -9.60
C ILE A 348 8.23 21.57 -9.42
N ASP A 349 9.03 21.75 -10.48
CA ASP A 349 10.49 21.70 -10.39
C ASP A 349 10.99 22.91 -9.59
N LEU A 350 11.50 22.65 -8.38
CA LEU A 350 11.95 23.70 -7.47
C LEU A 350 13.18 24.43 -7.99
N ALA A 351 14.06 23.76 -8.75
CA ALA A 351 15.25 24.39 -9.32
C ALA A 351 14.87 25.45 -10.36
N ALA A 352 13.80 25.22 -11.11
CA ALA A 352 13.29 26.14 -12.13
C ALA A 352 12.64 27.41 -11.54
N VAL A 353 12.30 27.42 -10.24
CA VAL A 353 11.66 28.58 -9.59
C VAL A 353 12.64 29.76 -9.42
N GLY A 354 13.94 29.47 -9.27
CA GLY A 354 14.99 30.50 -9.23
C GLY A 354 15.08 31.30 -7.92
N ILE A 355 14.69 30.70 -6.79
CA ILE A 355 14.71 31.33 -5.45
C ILE A 355 15.67 30.63 -4.48
N ASN A 356 15.93 31.27 -3.33
CA ASN A 356 16.65 30.63 -2.23
C ASN A 356 15.76 29.60 -1.50
N LEU A 357 15.83 28.35 -1.93
CA LEU A 357 15.09 27.23 -1.34
C LEU A 357 15.56 26.84 0.07
N LYS A 358 16.69 27.37 0.55
CA LYS A 358 17.14 27.15 1.94
C LYS A 358 16.41 28.01 2.96
N SER A 359 15.56 28.93 2.51
CA SER A 359 14.82 29.86 3.36
C SER A 359 13.45 30.17 2.79
N VAL A 360 12.62 29.14 2.67
CA VAL A 360 11.21 29.28 2.27
C VAL A 360 10.38 29.71 3.48
N ARG A 361 9.66 30.83 3.35
CA ARG A 361 8.85 31.47 4.42
C ARG A 361 7.38 31.57 4.10
N SER A 362 7.00 31.47 2.82
CA SER A 362 5.60 31.47 2.44
C SER A 362 5.33 30.59 1.23
N LEU A 363 4.10 30.07 1.22
CA LEU A 363 3.49 29.37 0.10
C LEU A 363 2.11 30.00 -0.15
N THR A 364 1.83 30.33 -1.40
CA THR A 364 0.52 30.85 -1.82
C THR A 364 -0.06 29.91 -2.87
N ILE A 365 -1.36 29.68 -2.81
CA ILE A 365 -2.13 29.03 -3.88
C ILE A 365 -3.14 30.05 -4.39
N GLY A 366 -3.17 30.27 -5.70
CA GLY A 366 -3.99 31.32 -6.28
C GLY A 366 -4.67 30.92 -7.58
N VAL A 367 -5.80 31.55 -7.85
CA VAL A 367 -6.53 31.46 -9.11
C VAL A 367 -6.72 32.85 -9.67
N GLU A 368 -6.25 33.08 -10.90
CA GLU A 368 -6.43 34.35 -11.62
C GLU A 368 -7.35 34.20 -12.83
N GLY A 369 -7.92 35.32 -13.27
CA GLY A 369 -8.76 35.39 -14.45
C GLY A 369 -9.97 36.28 -14.16
N ALA A 370 -10.14 37.34 -14.95
CA ALA A 370 -11.25 38.26 -14.76
C ALA A 370 -12.59 37.53 -14.91
N ASN A 371 -13.48 37.76 -13.94
CA ASN A 371 -14.78 37.11 -13.79
C ASN A 371 -14.76 35.61 -13.50
N ALA A 372 -13.59 34.99 -13.37
CA ALA A 372 -13.50 33.59 -12.98
C ALA A 372 -14.02 33.41 -11.55
N THR A 373 -14.90 32.42 -11.36
CA THR A 373 -15.43 32.05 -10.05
C THR A 373 -15.48 30.54 -9.94
N GLY A 374 -15.38 30.01 -8.72
CA GLY A 374 -15.44 28.57 -8.49
C GLY A 374 -14.87 28.17 -7.14
N THR A 375 -14.65 26.86 -6.98
CA THR A 375 -13.99 26.28 -5.81
C THR A 375 -12.94 25.28 -6.25
N VAL A 376 -11.72 25.40 -5.73
CA VAL A 376 -10.68 24.38 -5.84
C VAL A 376 -10.45 23.80 -4.46
N TYR A 377 -10.37 22.48 -4.36
CA TYR A 377 -9.95 21.79 -3.14
C TYR A 377 -8.46 21.49 -3.25
N ILE A 378 -7.72 21.74 -2.18
CA ILE A 378 -6.29 21.46 -2.08
C ILE A 378 -6.08 20.44 -0.98
N ASP A 379 -5.21 19.48 -1.27
CA ASP A 379 -4.80 18.47 -0.30
C ASP A 379 -3.32 18.12 -0.54
N ASP A 380 -2.69 17.43 0.42
CA ASP A 380 -1.38 16.81 0.29
C ASP A 380 -0.32 17.66 -0.45
N ILE A 381 0.13 18.73 0.21
CA ILE A 381 1.25 19.55 -0.25
C ILE A 381 2.55 18.93 0.28
N ARG A 382 3.35 18.37 -0.63
CA ARG A 382 4.48 17.49 -0.27
C ARG A 382 5.73 17.78 -1.08
N LEU A 383 6.89 17.59 -0.46
CA LEU A 383 8.22 17.74 -1.08
C LEU A 383 8.82 16.36 -1.37
N TYR A 384 9.24 16.18 -2.61
CA TYR A 384 9.79 14.92 -3.10
C TYR A 384 11.19 15.11 -3.72
N PRO A 385 12.03 14.06 -3.74
CA PRO A 385 13.30 14.07 -4.47
C PRO A 385 13.12 14.05 -5.99
N ARG A 386 11.98 13.54 -6.47
CA ARG A 386 11.55 13.51 -7.87
C ARG A 386 10.03 13.59 -7.94
N PRO A 387 9.43 14.00 -9.07
CA PRO A 387 7.98 13.96 -9.20
C PRO A 387 7.43 12.56 -8.86
N PRO A 388 6.37 12.46 -8.03
CA PRO A 388 5.77 11.17 -7.72
C PRO A 388 5.27 10.50 -9.00
N GLU A 389 5.41 9.19 -9.06
CA GLU A 389 4.88 8.42 -10.18
C GLU A 389 3.36 8.49 -10.15
N THR A 390 2.77 9.13 -11.16
CA THR A 390 1.31 9.12 -11.36
C THR A 390 0.96 7.86 -12.13
N ALA A 391 0.05 7.04 -11.58
CA ALA A 391 -0.47 5.88 -12.29
C ALA A 391 -1.09 6.36 -13.61
N LYS A 392 -0.45 5.99 -14.72
CA LYS A 392 -0.93 6.38 -16.04
C LYS A 392 -2.15 5.51 -16.35
N GLY A 393 -3.30 6.14 -16.51
CA GLY A 393 -4.50 5.41 -16.91
C GLY A 393 -4.27 4.66 -18.23
N VAL A 394 -4.80 3.44 -18.31
CA VAL A 394 -4.76 2.59 -19.51
C VAL A 394 -6.16 2.48 -20.07
N GLU A 395 -6.33 2.66 -21.38
CA GLU A 395 -7.65 2.48 -21.99
C GLU A 395 -8.11 1.03 -21.84
N PRO A 396 -9.33 0.78 -21.32
CA PRO A 396 -9.86 -0.58 -21.23
C PRO A 396 -10.02 -1.22 -22.60
N ASP A 397 -9.75 -2.53 -22.67
CA ASP A 397 -9.96 -3.31 -23.91
C ASP A 397 -11.42 -3.23 -24.37
N ARG A 398 -11.65 -2.57 -25.51
CA ARG A 398 -12.98 -2.38 -26.09
C ARG A 398 -13.67 -3.71 -26.45
N ALA A 399 -12.92 -4.79 -26.68
CA ALA A 399 -13.50 -6.12 -26.90
C ALA A 399 -14.22 -6.68 -25.66
N ARG A 400 -13.95 -6.10 -24.48
CA ARG A 400 -14.56 -6.45 -23.20
C ARG A 400 -15.73 -5.54 -22.83
N LEU A 401 -16.00 -4.51 -23.63
CA LEU A 401 -17.12 -3.59 -23.45
C LEU A 401 -18.42 -4.26 -23.92
N VAL A 402 -19.36 -4.43 -22.99
CA VAL A 402 -20.67 -5.06 -23.23
C VAL A 402 -21.70 -4.04 -23.69
N ALA A 403 -21.75 -2.86 -23.06
CA ALA A 403 -22.66 -1.78 -23.43
C ALA A 403 -22.06 -0.42 -23.02
N HIS A 404 -22.36 0.63 -23.79
CA HIS A 404 -21.97 2.01 -23.48
C HIS A 404 -23.09 2.99 -23.85
N TYR A 405 -23.65 3.70 -22.88
CA TYR A 405 -24.67 4.73 -23.09
C TYR A 405 -24.06 6.09 -22.75
N ALA A 406 -23.77 6.86 -23.80
CA ALA A 406 -23.16 8.19 -23.68
C ALA A 406 -24.18 9.32 -23.45
N PHE A 407 -25.48 9.04 -23.63
CA PHE A 407 -26.59 9.98 -23.44
C PHE A 407 -26.47 11.33 -24.17
N ASN A 408 -25.78 11.34 -25.31
CA ASN A 408 -25.62 12.49 -26.20
C ASN A 408 -26.88 12.76 -27.04
N GLY A 409 -27.99 13.05 -26.37
CA GLY A 409 -29.30 13.33 -26.97
C GLY A 409 -30.13 12.10 -27.33
N ASP A 410 -29.63 10.89 -27.05
CA ASP A 410 -30.33 9.63 -27.29
C ASP A 410 -30.01 8.56 -26.23
N THR A 411 -30.57 7.36 -26.41
CA THR A 411 -30.37 6.20 -25.51
C THR A 411 -29.68 5.03 -26.23
N ALA A 412 -28.92 5.31 -27.28
CA ALA A 412 -28.28 4.30 -28.10
C ALA A 412 -27.04 3.70 -27.41
N ASP A 413 -26.92 2.37 -27.48
CA ASP A 413 -25.69 1.67 -27.11
C ASP A 413 -24.58 1.91 -28.16
N SER A 414 -23.50 2.57 -27.73
CA SER A 414 -22.32 2.94 -28.52
C SER A 414 -21.19 1.89 -28.45
N SER A 415 -21.41 0.77 -27.75
CA SER A 415 -20.42 -0.32 -27.67
C SER A 415 -20.19 -1.06 -28.99
N GLY A 416 -21.19 -1.02 -29.89
CA GLY A 416 -21.23 -1.82 -31.12
C GLY A 416 -22.05 -3.12 -30.98
N ASN A 417 -22.55 -3.44 -29.78
CA ASN A 417 -23.38 -4.63 -29.54
C ASN A 417 -24.89 -4.40 -29.73
N ASN A 418 -25.31 -3.15 -29.99
CA ASN A 418 -26.68 -2.75 -30.32
C ASN A 418 -27.73 -3.05 -29.23
N TYR A 419 -27.33 -2.97 -27.95
CA TYR A 419 -28.29 -3.05 -26.83
C TYR A 419 -28.95 -1.70 -26.58
N HIS A 420 -29.63 -1.13 -27.58
CA HIS A 420 -30.25 0.19 -27.45
C HIS A 420 -31.30 0.23 -26.34
N GLY A 421 -31.33 1.35 -25.62
CA GLY A 421 -32.36 1.64 -24.63
C GLY A 421 -33.61 2.25 -25.26
N THR A 422 -34.68 2.31 -24.47
CA THR A 422 -35.89 3.08 -24.72
C THR A 422 -36.13 4.00 -23.53
N ALA A 423 -36.20 5.31 -23.75
CA ALA A 423 -36.58 6.27 -22.71
C ALA A 423 -38.07 6.14 -22.35
N ALA A 424 -38.40 6.28 -21.07
CA ALA A 424 -39.76 6.29 -20.53
C ALA A 424 -39.87 7.24 -19.33
N GLY A 425 -41.06 7.80 -19.07
CA GLY A 425 -41.30 8.89 -18.10
C GLY A 425 -41.13 10.29 -18.71
N GLY A 426 -40.19 10.42 -19.64
CA GLY A 426 -39.88 11.67 -20.33
C GLY A 426 -38.55 12.29 -19.90
N PRO A 427 -37.47 11.50 -19.68
CA PRO A 427 -36.19 12.06 -19.27
C PRO A 427 -35.66 13.02 -20.33
N THR A 428 -34.89 14.00 -19.87
CA THR A 428 -34.29 15.00 -20.75
C THR A 428 -32.78 14.80 -20.83
N PHE A 429 -32.16 15.35 -21.89
CA PHE A 429 -30.71 15.33 -22.08
C PHE A 429 -30.15 16.72 -21.84
N VAL A 430 -29.39 16.88 -20.75
CA VAL A 430 -28.83 18.16 -20.30
C VAL A 430 -27.30 18.13 -20.39
N ALA A 431 -26.60 19.24 -20.16
CA ALA A 431 -25.13 19.24 -20.18
C ALA A 431 -24.57 18.24 -19.15
N GLY A 432 -23.75 17.31 -19.62
CA GLY A 432 -23.12 16.26 -18.82
C GLY A 432 -21.65 16.53 -18.51
N VAL A 433 -20.97 15.52 -17.98
CA VAL A 433 -19.50 15.55 -17.83
C VAL A 433 -18.84 15.44 -19.21
N ARG A 434 -19.45 14.69 -20.13
CA ARG A 434 -19.03 14.60 -21.53
C ARG A 434 -20.21 14.78 -22.46
N GLY A 435 -20.35 15.98 -23.04
CA GLY A 435 -21.47 16.25 -23.93
C GLY A 435 -22.78 16.38 -23.15
N GLN A 436 -23.70 15.44 -23.31
CA GLN A 436 -24.98 15.45 -22.59
C GLN A 436 -25.16 14.23 -21.68
N ALA A 437 -25.88 14.43 -20.58
CA ALA A 437 -26.25 13.41 -19.60
C ALA A 437 -27.76 13.17 -19.60
N LEU A 438 -28.17 11.98 -19.17
CA LEU A 438 -29.56 11.66 -18.88
C LEU A 438 -29.96 12.34 -17.56
N GLN A 439 -30.97 13.21 -17.58
CA GLN A 439 -31.60 13.78 -16.39
C GLN A 439 -32.85 12.98 -16.04
N CYS A 440 -32.89 12.47 -14.80
CA CYS A 440 -34.05 11.83 -14.21
C CYS A 440 -34.63 12.72 -13.11
N ASP A 441 -35.95 12.88 -13.10
CA ASP A 441 -36.69 13.72 -12.14
C ASP A 441 -36.96 13.05 -10.78
N GLY A 442 -36.70 11.74 -10.67
CA GLY A 442 -36.97 10.93 -9.50
C GLY A 442 -38.44 10.57 -9.31
N VAL A 443 -39.24 10.58 -10.39
CA VAL A 443 -40.64 10.20 -10.43
C VAL A 443 -40.86 8.95 -11.27
N ASP A 444 -40.63 9.04 -12.59
CA ASP A 444 -40.81 7.94 -13.54
C ASP A 444 -39.80 7.96 -14.70
N ASP A 445 -38.89 8.93 -14.74
CA ASP A 445 -37.87 9.09 -15.76
C ASP A 445 -36.79 8.00 -15.71
N HIS A 446 -36.66 7.24 -16.80
CA HIS A 446 -35.66 6.20 -16.91
C HIS A 446 -35.37 5.77 -18.36
N VAL A 447 -34.33 4.95 -18.52
CA VAL A 447 -34.04 4.22 -19.75
C VAL A 447 -34.14 2.73 -19.49
N ARG A 448 -34.94 2.06 -20.32
CA ARG A 448 -35.17 0.62 -20.27
C ARG A 448 -34.46 -0.07 -21.43
N VAL A 449 -33.58 -1.01 -21.13
CA VAL A 449 -32.85 -1.82 -22.11
C VAL A 449 -33.37 -3.26 -22.04
N ALA A 450 -33.84 -3.77 -23.19
CA ALA A 450 -34.42 -5.09 -23.27
C ALA A 450 -33.45 -6.18 -22.78
N HIS A 451 -33.99 -7.22 -22.15
CA HIS A 451 -33.22 -8.34 -21.64
C HIS A 451 -32.36 -8.98 -22.73
N HIS A 452 -31.07 -9.15 -22.41
CA HIS A 452 -30.13 -9.94 -23.20
C HIS A 452 -29.20 -10.74 -22.28
N ALA A 453 -28.81 -11.95 -22.70
CA ALA A 453 -27.95 -12.82 -21.90
C ALA A 453 -26.54 -12.26 -21.69
N GLN A 454 -26.01 -11.48 -22.64
CA GLN A 454 -24.69 -10.86 -22.50
C GLN A 454 -24.67 -9.65 -21.54
N LEU A 455 -25.85 -9.09 -21.19
CA LEU A 455 -25.98 -8.13 -20.10
C LEU A 455 -25.93 -8.79 -18.72
N ASN A 456 -25.92 -10.13 -18.65
CA ASN A 456 -25.72 -10.87 -17.41
C ASN A 456 -24.23 -11.18 -17.21
N PRO A 457 -23.67 -10.83 -16.04
CA PRO A 457 -22.28 -11.18 -15.73
C PRO A 457 -21.97 -12.69 -15.67
N GLY A 458 -23.00 -13.52 -15.44
CA GLY A 458 -22.83 -14.96 -15.31
C GLY A 458 -21.96 -15.29 -14.09
N ALA A 459 -21.00 -16.20 -14.26
CA ALA A 459 -20.05 -16.59 -13.21
C ALA A 459 -18.70 -15.84 -13.27
N GLY A 460 -18.51 -15.00 -14.28
CA GLY A 460 -17.23 -14.31 -14.52
C GLY A 460 -17.07 -13.03 -13.71
N SER A 461 -15.90 -12.42 -13.87
CA SER A 461 -15.60 -11.05 -13.42
C SER A 461 -16.28 -10.03 -14.34
N PHE A 462 -16.69 -8.89 -13.79
CA PHE A 462 -17.38 -7.84 -14.53
C PHE A 462 -17.24 -6.49 -13.83
N SER A 463 -17.50 -5.41 -14.56
CA SER A 463 -17.43 -4.05 -14.00
C SER A 463 -18.49 -3.12 -14.57
N PHE A 464 -18.85 -2.12 -13.77
CA PHE A 464 -19.63 -0.96 -14.17
C PHE A 464 -18.80 0.31 -13.96
N ALA A 465 -18.90 1.25 -14.87
CA ALA A 465 -18.28 2.56 -14.75
C ALA A 465 -19.22 3.63 -15.32
N PHE A 466 -19.46 4.71 -14.57
CA PHE A 466 -20.36 5.80 -15.00
C PHE A 466 -20.12 7.05 -14.17
N TRP A 467 -20.59 8.18 -14.68
CA TRP A 467 -20.70 9.42 -13.94
C TRP A 467 -22.09 9.56 -13.35
N ALA A 468 -22.18 10.05 -12.12
CA ALA A 468 -23.44 10.31 -11.44
C ALA A 468 -23.43 11.68 -10.76
N TYR A 469 -24.57 12.36 -10.80
CA TYR A 469 -24.86 13.56 -10.05
C TYR A 469 -26.15 13.31 -9.27
N LEU A 470 -26.10 13.38 -7.94
CA LEU A 470 -27.30 13.26 -7.11
C LEU A 470 -27.80 14.65 -6.74
N ASP A 471 -29.07 14.94 -7.06
CA ASP A 471 -29.67 16.22 -6.66
C ASP A 471 -29.72 16.37 -5.14
N MET A 472 -29.70 17.61 -4.67
CA MET A 472 -29.90 17.93 -3.24
C MET A 472 -31.24 17.42 -2.70
N THR A 473 -32.27 17.43 -3.55
CA THR A 473 -33.62 16.95 -3.21
C THR A 473 -33.75 15.46 -3.49
N ARG A 474 -34.42 14.73 -2.59
CA ARG A 474 -34.77 13.31 -2.82
C ARG A 474 -35.84 13.19 -3.92
N GLY A 475 -35.91 12.02 -4.56
CA GLY A 475 -37.05 11.65 -5.43
C GLY A 475 -38.39 11.78 -4.71
N THR A 476 -39.49 11.80 -5.45
CA THR A 476 -40.84 12.02 -4.89
C THR A 476 -41.79 10.83 -5.05
N SER A 477 -41.43 9.79 -5.83
CA SER A 477 -42.21 8.55 -5.98
C SER A 477 -41.57 7.33 -5.28
N GLY A 478 -42.39 6.39 -4.80
CA GLY A 478 -41.92 5.15 -4.17
C GLY A 478 -41.24 5.35 -2.81
N SER A 479 -40.38 4.40 -2.39
CA SER A 479 -39.53 4.57 -1.21
C SER A 479 -38.29 5.38 -1.60
N THR A 480 -38.43 6.71 -1.62
CA THR A 480 -37.51 7.72 -2.19
C THR A 480 -36.13 7.84 -1.53
N ASN A 481 -35.75 6.89 -0.67
CA ASN A 481 -34.45 6.92 -0.01
C ASN A 481 -33.33 6.32 -0.88
N TRP A 482 -33.67 5.74 -2.03
CA TRP A 482 -32.69 5.10 -2.92
C TRP A 482 -32.72 5.72 -4.31
N ASP A 483 -31.54 6.04 -4.84
CA ASP A 483 -31.31 6.47 -6.22
C ASP A 483 -30.51 5.36 -6.93
N LEU A 484 -31.18 4.51 -7.72
CA LEU A 484 -30.52 3.43 -8.46
C LEU A 484 -30.13 3.89 -9.86
N ALA A 485 -28.83 4.06 -10.09
CA ALA A 485 -28.32 4.46 -11.40
C ALA A 485 -28.37 3.30 -12.40
N ILE A 486 -28.02 2.09 -11.96
CA ILE A 486 -27.99 0.88 -12.79
C ILE A 486 -28.67 -0.25 -12.00
N ALA A 487 -29.68 -0.91 -12.57
CA ALA A 487 -30.31 -2.06 -11.93
C ALA A 487 -30.73 -3.14 -12.93
N LYS A 488 -30.45 -4.40 -12.59
CA LYS A 488 -30.94 -5.58 -13.30
C LYS A 488 -31.12 -6.69 -12.28
N ARG A 489 -32.32 -6.82 -11.70
CA ARG A 489 -32.59 -7.79 -10.63
C ARG A 489 -34.05 -8.20 -10.56
N ASP A 490 -34.30 -9.37 -9.98
CA ASP A 490 -35.65 -9.87 -9.71
C ASP A 490 -36.16 -9.54 -8.29
N VAL A 491 -37.35 -10.03 -7.97
CA VAL A 491 -38.02 -9.82 -6.68
C VAL A 491 -37.31 -10.45 -5.48
N GLY A 492 -36.43 -11.44 -5.72
CA GLY A 492 -35.58 -12.07 -4.70
C GLY A 492 -34.21 -11.41 -4.56
N ALA A 493 -34.03 -10.23 -5.17
CA ALA A 493 -32.74 -9.54 -5.30
C ALA A 493 -31.66 -10.38 -6.00
N ARG A 494 -32.04 -11.30 -6.90
CA ARG A 494 -31.10 -12.03 -7.76
C ARG A 494 -30.76 -11.15 -8.95
N GLY A 495 -29.48 -10.82 -9.12
CA GLY A 495 -29.02 -9.82 -10.09
C GLY A 495 -28.07 -8.82 -9.46
N TYR A 496 -28.12 -7.58 -9.92
CA TYR A 496 -27.25 -6.51 -9.43
C TYR A 496 -27.93 -5.14 -9.45
N TYR A 497 -27.42 -4.23 -8.63
CA TYR A 497 -27.62 -2.79 -8.83
C TYR A 497 -26.40 -2.00 -8.35
N VAL A 498 -26.22 -0.82 -8.91
CA VAL A 498 -25.35 0.23 -8.36
C VAL A 498 -26.21 1.46 -8.10
N GLY A 499 -26.20 1.95 -6.86
CA GLY A 499 -27.03 3.08 -6.47
C GLY A 499 -26.72 3.60 -5.07
N ALA A 500 -27.31 4.75 -4.76
CA ALA A 500 -27.11 5.46 -3.52
C ALA A 500 -28.28 5.27 -2.55
N ASP A 501 -27.98 5.09 -1.26
CA ASP A 501 -28.93 5.19 -0.16
C ASP A 501 -28.75 6.56 0.51
N ARG A 502 -29.78 7.40 0.44
CA ARG A 502 -29.79 8.74 1.04
C ARG A 502 -29.89 8.72 2.56
N ASN A 503 -30.16 7.58 3.18
CA ASN A 503 -30.07 7.44 4.63
C ASN A 503 -28.65 7.18 5.13
N GLN A 504 -27.70 7.02 4.20
CA GLN A 504 -26.31 6.66 4.50
C GLN A 504 -25.44 7.86 4.18
N GLY A 505 -25.47 8.83 5.08
CA GLY A 505 -24.85 10.13 4.89
C GLY A 505 -25.47 11.19 5.80
N THR A 506 -25.35 12.44 5.38
CA THR A 506 -25.85 13.63 6.08
C THR A 506 -26.81 14.40 5.15
N ALA A 507 -27.22 15.61 5.52
CA ALA A 507 -28.07 16.44 4.67
C ALA A 507 -27.43 16.81 3.31
N SER A 508 -26.11 16.70 3.20
CA SER A 508 -25.34 17.00 1.99
C SER A 508 -24.64 15.76 1.41
N GLN A 509 -24.95 14.55 1.89
CA GLN A 509 -24.29 13.33 1.43
C GLN A 509 -25.25 12.15 1.25
N ALA A 510 -24.85 11.20 0.41
CA ALA A 510 -25.49 9.89 0.29
C ALA A 510 -24.43 8.79 0.15
N GLY A 511 -24.84 7.52 0.28
CA GLY A 511 -23.93 6.38 0.27
C GLY A 511 -24.16 5.49 -0.95
N PHE A 512 -23.24 5.46 -1.90
CA PHE A 512 -23.25 4.50 -3.01
C PHE A 512 -22.81 3.11 -2.56
N LYS A 513 -23.38 2.08 -3.17
CA LYS A 513 -22.93 0.69 -3.05
C LYS A 513 -23.14 -0.09 -4.34
N LEU A 514 -22.45 -1.22 -4.45
CA LEU A 514 -22.80 -2.29 -5.38
C LEU A 514 -23.50 -3.41 -4.59
N MET A 515 -24.64 -3.87 -5.10
CA MET A 515 -25.32 -5.07 -4.62
C MET A 515 -25.16 -6.18 -5.64
N LEU A 516 -24.83 -7.38 -5.15
CA LEU A 516 -24.77 -8.59 -5.95
C LEU A 516 -25.60 -9.70 -5.32
N GLY A 517 -26.53 -10.25 -6.10
CA GLY A 517 -27.33 -11.42 -5.75
C GLY A 517 -27.17 -12.53 -6.79
N ASN A 518 -26.87 -13.74 -6.33
CA ASN A 518 -26.72 -14.89 -7.22
C ASN A 518 -28.08 -15.57 -7.51
N THR A 519 -28.08 -16.57 -8.41
CA THR A 519 -29.27 -17.36 -8.76
C THR A 519 -29.84 -18.19 -7.60
N THR A 520 -29.07 -18.44 -6.55
CA THR A 520 -29.54 -19.17 -5.35
C THR A 520 -30.19 -18.26 -4.32
N GLY A 521 -30.25 -16.94 -4.55
CA GLY A 521 -30.85 -15.97 -3.63
C GLY A 521 -29.89 -15.45 -2.54
N THR A 522 -28.60 -15.76 -2.62
CA THR A 522 -27.58 -15.17 -1.74
C THR A 522 -27.24 -13.78 -2.22
N ARG A 523 -27.37 -12.78 -1.35
CA ARG A 523 -27.07 -11.37 -1.61
C ARG A 523 -25.90 -10.90 -0.74
N VAL A 524 -25.00 -10.13 -1.35
CA VAL A 524 -23.96 -9.36 -0.65
C VAL A 524 -23.93 -7.94 -1.22
N ASP A 525 -23.84 -6.97 -0.32
CA ASP A 525 -23.63 -5.56 -0.64
C ASP A 525 -22.19 -5.17 -0.29
N THR A 526 -21.57 -4.25 -1.03
CA THR A 526 -20.38 -3.56 -0.51
C THR A 526 -20.74 -2.67 0.69
N PRO A 527 -19.76 -2.29 1.52
CA PRO A 527 -19.88 -1.10 2.34
C PRO A 527 -20.21 0.14 1.48
N PHE A 528 -20.81 1.15 2.11
CA PHE A 528 -21.14 2.40 1.44
C PHE A 528 -19.89 3.26 1.17
N ALA A 529 -19.83 3.83 -0.03
CA ALA A 529 -18.93 4.91 -0.38
C ALA A 529 -19.73 6.23 -0.32
N LEU A 530 -19.35 7.14 0.58
CA LEU A 530 -20.03 8.41 0.73
C LEU A 530 -19.72 9.32 -0.46
N VAL A 531 -20.74 10.02 -0.95
CA VAL A 531 -20.64 11.01 -2.02
C VAL A 531 -21.31 12.31 -1.60
N PRO A 532 -20.81 13.47 -2.06
CA PRO A 532 -21.52 14.73 -1.93
C PRO A 532 -22.82 14.73 -2.78
N LEU A 533 -23.83 15.45 -2.31
CA LEU A 533 -25.00 15.82 -3.11
C LEU A 533 -24.70 17.11 -3.87
N GLY A 534 -25.27 17.26 -5.06
CA GLY A 534 -25.10 18.45 -5.88
C GLY A 534 -23.78 18.50 -6.66
N GLU A 535 -23.05 17.38 -6.75
CA GLU A 535 -21.79 17.28 -7.50
C GLU A 535 -21.71 15.99 -8.33
N TRP A 536 -20.87 16.05 -9.37
CA TRP A 536 -20.52 14.89 -10.18
C TRP A 536 -19.50 14.01 -9.48
N VAL A 537 -19.75 12.70 -9.46
CA VAL A 537 -18.83 11.67 -9.00
C VAL A 537 -18.64 10.59 -10.07
N PHE A 538 -17.47 9.96 -10.10
CA PHE A 538 -17.20 8.84 -10.99
C PHE A 538 -17.32 7.53 -10.24
N VAL A 539 -18.36 6.77 -10.54
CA VAL A 539 -18.65 5.49 -9.87
C VAL A 539 -18.05 4.34 -10.67
N ALA A 540 -17.19 3.56 -10.03
CA ALA A 540 -16.66 2.31 -10.55
C ALA A 540 -17.03 1.16 -9.61
N ALA A 541 -17.69 0.14 -10.13
CA ALA A 541 -18.05 -1.05 -9.38
C ALA A 541 -17.44 -2.28 -10.06
N VAL A 542 -16.54 -2.98 -9.37
CA VAL A 542 -15.72 -4.06 -9.93
C VAL A 542 -15.94 -5.34 -9.13
N VAL A 543 -16.22 -6.42 -9.85
CA VAL A 543 -16.24 -7.77 -9.28
C VAL A 543 -15.14 -8.58 -9.95
N ASP A 544 -14.13 -8.92 -9.15
CA ASP A 544 -13.02 -9.78 -9.53
C ASP A 544 -13.15 -11.13 -8.82
N ARG A 545 -13.63 -12.12 -9.57
CA ARG A 545 -13.82 -13.48 -9.06
C ARG A 545 -12.51 -14.23 -8.86
N GLU A 546 -11.45 -13.87 -9.57
CA GLU A 546 -10.15 -14.53 -9.46
C GLU A 546 -9.48 -14.17 -8.12
N ASN A 547 -9.62 -12.90 -7.71
CA ASN A 547 -9.08 -12.38 -6.46
C ASN A 547 -10.09 -12.35 -5.30
N ASN A 548 -11.32 -12.84 -5.51
CA ASN A 548 -12.43 -12.80 -4.54
C ASN A 548 -12.80 -11.38 -4.06
N GLU A 549 -12.74 -10.41 -4.96
CA GLU A 549 -13.09 -9.01 -4.69
C GLU A 549 -14.43 -8.61 -5.30
N HIS A 550 -15.19 -7.86 -4.53
CA HIS A 550 -16.40 -7.15 -4.94
C HIS A 550 -16.26 -5.76 -4.34
N LYS A 551 -16.00 -4.75 -5.16
CA LYS A 551 -15.60 -3.43 -4.68
C LYS A 551 -16.28 -2.29 -5.43
N ILE A 552 -16.43 -1.16 -4.75
CA ILE A 552 -16.94 0.09 -5.31
C ILE A 552 -16.02 1.26 -4.96
N SER A 553 -15.81 2.15 -5.92
CA SER A 553 -15.13 3.44 -5.81
C SER A 553 -16.05 4.52 -6.39
N VAL A 554 -15.95 5.75 -5.86
CA VAL A 554 -16.71 6.92 -6.30
C VAL A 554 -15.81 8.10 -6.70
N ASP A 555 -14.50 7.85 -6.75
CA ASP A 555 -13.43 8.84 -6.88
C ASP A 555 -12.39 8.43 -7.94
N GLY A 556 -12.81 7.69 -8.97
CA GLY A 556 -11.90 7.30 -10.05
C GLY A 556 -10.92 6.19 -9.68
N GLY A 557 -11.25 5.34 -8.70
CA GLY A 557 -10.42 4.21 -8.27
C GLY A 557 -9.41 4.56 -7.18
N GLN A 558 -9.48 5.75 -6.59
CA GLN A 558 -8.55 6.19 -5.55
C GLN A 558 -8.84 5.52 -4.21
N THR A 559 -10.13 5.34 -3.87
CA THR A 559 -10.54 4.59 -2.69
C THR A 559 -11.57 3.52 -3.03
N TRP A 560 -11.36 2.32 -2.47
CA TRP A 560 -12.23 1.17 -2.68
C TRP A 560 -12.92 0.74 -1.38
N LYS A 561 -14.23 0.50 -1.46
CA LYS A 561 -14.99 -0.23 -0.44
C LYS A 561 -15.18 -1.66 -0.91
N THR A 562 -14.63 -2.62 -0.17
CA THR A 562 -14.52 -4.02 -0.61
C THR A 562 -15.38 -4.96 0.24
N ALA A 563 -15.95 -5.96 -0.42
CA ALA A 563 -16.62 -7.13 0.13
C ALA A 563 -16.19 -8.39 -0.64
N LYS A 564 -16.66 -9.56 -0.20
CA LYS A 564 -16.48 -10.82 -0.94
C LYS A 564 -17.72 -11.09 -1.80
N PRO A 565 -17.58 -11.41 -3.09
CA PRO A 565 -18.73 -11.69 -3.94
C PRO A 565 -19.39 -13.03 -3.55
N PRO A 566 -20.74 -13.14 -3.57
CA PRO A 566 -21.42 -14.42 -3.38
C PRO A 566 -21.07 -15.38 -4.52
N ALA A 567 -20.74 -16.64 -4.20
CA ALA A 567 -20.42 -17.65 -5.21
C ALA A 567 -21.59 -17.91 -6.18
N GLY A 568 -21.28 -18.39 -7.38
CA GLY A 568 -22.29 -18.78 -8.37
C GLY A 568 -22.69 -17.67 -9.34
N GLN A 569 -23.63 -18.01 -10.23
CA GLN A 569 -24.01 -17.18 -11.37
C GLN A 569 -24.90 -16.00 -10.97
N VAL A 570 -24.70 -14.89 -11.67
CA VAL A 570 -25.55 -13.68 -11.64
C VAL A 570 -26.18 -13.55 -13.03
N ALA A 571 -27.41 -14.01 -13.16
CA ALA A 571 -28.11 -14.10 -14.44
C ALA A 571 -29.62 -13.78 -14.33
N PRO A 572 -30.00 -12.56 -13.93
CA PRO A 572 -31.39 -12.15 -13.85
C PRO A 572 -32.07 -12.15 -15.23
N ALA A 573 -33.26 -12.76 -15.32
CA ALA A 573 -34.12 -12.73 -16.51
C ALA A 573 -35.00 -11.47 -16.55
N MET A 574 -34.39 -10.31 -16.31
CA MET A 574 -35.04 -9.01 -16.26
C MET A 574 -34.40 -8.07 -17.29
N ASP A 575 -35.09 -6.99 -17.65
CA ASP A 575 -34.50 -5.89 -18.42
C ASP A 575 -33.42 -5.18 -17.60
N LEU A 576 -32.57 -4.39 -18.24
CA LEU A 576 -31.63 -3.49 -17.57
C LEU A 576 -32.28 -2.10 -17.46
N GLY A 577 -32.36 -1.57 -16.24
CA GLY A 577 -32.84 -0.23 -15.94
C GLY A 577 -31.67 0.71 -15.70
N LEU A 578 -31.69 1.87 -16.36
CA LEU A 578 -30.81 2.99 -16.09
C LEU A 578 -31.67 4.12 -15.51
N GLY A 579 -31.37 4.53 -14.27
CA GLY A 579 -32.17 5.49 -13.51
C GLY A 579 -33.38 4.90 -12.77
N TRP A 580 -33.54 3.58 -12.75
CA TRP A 580 -34.75 2.92 -12.21
C TRP A 580 -34.52 1.48 -11.74
N ASP A 581 -35.23 1.07 -10.68
CA ASP A 581 -35.32 -0.31 -10.20
C ASP A 581 -36.51 -1.08 -10.82
N ILE A 582 -36.20 -2.01 -11.72
CA ILE A 582 -37.20 -2.94 -12.29
C ILE A 582 -37.79 -3.90 -11.23
N GLY A 583 -37.22 -3.95 -10.03
CA GLY A 583 -37.68 -4.77 -8.91
C GLY A 583 -38.96 -4.28 -8.21
N VAL A 584 -39.29 -4.90 -7.07
CA VAL A 584 -40.56 -4.69 -6.32
C VAL A 584 -40.67 -3.30 -5.69
N LYS A 585 -39.56 -2.59 -5.53
CA LYS A 585 -39.51 -1.37 -4.71
C LYS A 585 -39.63 -0.08 -5.52
N ASP A 586 -39.51 -0.17 -6.84
CA ASP A 586 -39.74 0.94 -7.77
C ASP A 586 -38.97 2.19 -7.31
N PHE A 587 -37.65 2.02 -7.14
CA PHE A 587 -36.75 3.10 -6.75
C PHE A 587 -36.35 3.90 -7.99
N TRP A 588 -36.35 5.23 -7.85
CA TRP A 588 -36.14 6.16 -8.93
C TRP A 588 -34.92 7.02 -8.67
N PHE A 589 -34.07 7.17 -9.67
CA PHE A 589 -32.90 8.04 -9.58
C PHE A 589 -33.31 9.49 -9.75
N ARG A 590 -32.89 10.38 -8.85
CA ARG A 590 -33.06 11.83 -9.02
C ARG A 590 -31.72 12.53 -9.20
N GLY A 591 -31.49 13.02 -10.41
CA GLY A 591 -30.26 13.71 -10.79
C GLY A 591 -29.84 13.34 -12.21
N MET A 592 -28.52 13.33 -12.47
CA MET A 592 -27.97 13.05 -13.79
C MET A 592 -27.10 11.79 -13.82
N ILE A 593 -27.17 11.05 -14.91
CA ILE A 593 -26.31 9.89 -15.19
C ILE A 593 -25.65 10.09 -16.55
N ASP A 594 -24.34 9.86 -16.62
CA ASP A 594 -23.58 10.06 -17.84
C ASP A 594 -22.59 8.90 -18.07
N GLU A 595 -22.26 8.64 -19.34
CA GLU A 595 -21.16 7.77 -19.75
C GLU A 595 -21.20 6.32 -19.19
N VAL A 596 -22.39 5.73 -19.10
CA VAL A 596 -22.61 4.40 -18.50
C VAL A 596 -21.96 3.30 -19.31
N ARG A 597 -21.05 2.54 -18.70
CA ARG A 597 -20.33 1.43 -19.33
C ARG A 597 -20.42 0.14 -18.52
N LEU A 598 -20.64 -0.97 -19.22
CA LEU A 598 -20.68 -2.33 -18.67
C LEU A 598 -19.54 -3.13 -19.31
N TYR A 599 -18.74 -3.83 -18.50
CA TYR A 599 -17.64 -4.68 -18.96
C TYR A 599 -17.77 -6.12 -18.49
N ASN A 600 -17.35 -7.08 -19.30
CA ASN A 600 -17.27 -8.50 -18.95
C ASN A 600 -15.89 -8.92 -18.42
N LYS A 601 -15.20 -7.97 -17.77
CA LYS A 601 -13.93 -8.17 -17.05
C LYS A 601 -13.93 -7.37 -15.75
N ALA A 602 -13.05 -7.75 -14.82
CA ALA A 602 -12.63 -6.84 -13.76
C ALA A 602 -11.73 -5.76 -14.38
N LEU A 603 -12.10 -4.49 -14.24
CA LEU A 603 -11.24 -3.37 -14.63
C LEU A 603 -10.09 -3.24 -13.63
N SER A 604 -8.88 -2.95 -14.12
CA SER A 604 -7.74 -2.59 -13.26
C SER A 604 -7.88 -1.16 -12.75
N ASP A 605 -7.08 -0.79 -11.74
CA ASP A 605 -7.09 0.57 -11.19
C ASP A 605 -6.65 1.60 -12.24
N GLU A 606 -5.72 1.24 -13.14
CA GLU A 606 -5.32 2.11 -14.26
C GLU A 606 -6.43 2.27 -15.30
N GLU A 607 -7.22 1.22 -15.54
CA GLU A 607 -8.38 1.27 -16.44
C GLU A 607 -9.50 2.14 -15.89
N VAL A 608 -9.77 2.04 -14.58
CA VAL A 608 -10.71 2.91 -13.88
C VAL A 608 -10.24 4.37 -13.92
N THR A 609 -8.96 4.60 -13.63
CA THR A 609 -8.34 5.93 -13.69
C THR A 609 -8.48 6.55 -15.09
N TRP A 610 -8.27 5.76 -16.15
CA TRP A 610 -8.40 6.24 -17.53
C TRP A 610 -9.82 6.69 -17.87
N LEU A 611 -10.82 5.88 -17.51
CA LEU A 611 -12.23 6.19 -17.75
C LEU A 611 -12.68 7.44 -16.99
N ALA A 612 -12.24 7.55 -15.74
CA ALA A 612 -12.51 8.69 -14.89
C ALA A 612 -11.87 9.96 -15.46
N ALA A 613 -10.67 9.88 -16.04
CA ALA A 613 -9.93 11.03 -16.56
C ALA A 613 -10.54 11.73 -17.79
N GLY A 614 -11.69 11.30 -18.29
CA GLY A 614 -12.31 11.98 -19.43
C GLY A 614 -11.75 11.54 -20.80
N ARG A 615 -10.93 10.48 -20.84
CA ARG A 615 -10.27 9.99 -22.06
C ARG A 615 -11.08 8.95 -22.81
#